data_AF-A0A8T2Q7W3-F1
#
_entry.id   AF-A0A8T2Q7W3-F1
#
_cell.length_a   1.000
_cell.length_b   1.000
_cell.length_c   1.000
_cell.angle_alpha   90.00
_cell.angle_beta   90.00
_cell.angle_gamma   90.00
#
_symmetry.space_group_name_H-M   'P 1'
#
loop_
_entity.id
_entity.type
_entity.pdbx_description
1 polymer ?
#
loop_
_entity_poly.entity_id
_entity_poly.type
_entity_poly.pdbx_seq_one_letter_code
_entity_poly.pdbx_strand_id
1 'polypeptide(L)'
;MSGGVSHVYVHGLNVGHDSAGIRIKSAQGRGGYVKDIYVSDVFLRNVKTAIVFTDLYGEHPDSLYNPNALPHMHKIYIQNVQGNNITMTGNFQGLSGYPFHDIFLRNITLNVTSTKIVWNCSYVTGYSESVSPSPCEELAQNKSQSSSPL
;
A
#
# COMPACT_ATOMS: atom_id res chain seq x y z
N MET A 1 2.05 -1.88 -23.73
CA MET A 1 3.02 -1.88 -22.62
C MET A 1 2.59 -0.82 -21.62
N SER A 2 2.56 -1.11 -20.31
CA SER A 2 2.22 -0.08 -19.30
C SER A 2 3.34 0.96 -19.20
N GLY A 3 2.99 2.25 -19.11
CA GLY A 3 3.95 3.35 -19.09
C GLY A 3 4.69 3.51 -17.74
N GLY A 4 4.18 2.89 -16.69
CA GLY A 4 4.68 3.07 -15.32
C GLY A 4 4.19 4.36 -14.67
N VAL A 5 4.25 4.40 -13.34
CA VAL A 5 3.90 5.55 -12.50
C VAL A 5 5.05 5.77 -11.54
N SER A 6 5.57 7.01 -11.48
CA SER A 6 6.58 7.35 -10.49
C SER A 6 6.58 8.82 -10.11
N HIS A 7 7.23 9.14 -8.98
CA HIS A 7 7.40 10.51 -8.48
C HIS A 7 6.05 11.20 -8.23
N VAL A 8 5.15 10.49 -7.55
CA VAL A 8 3.83 11.00 -7.21
C VAL A 8 3.83 11.46 -5.76
N TYR A 9 3.39 12.69 -5.54
CA TYR A 9 3.27 13.29 -4.21
C TYR A 9 1.80 13.60 -3.95
N VAL A 10 1.28 13.08 -2.84
CA VAL A 10 -0.09 13.28 -2.39
C VAL A 10 -0.03 13.74 -0.94
N HIS A 11 -0.64 14.88 -0.63
CA HIS A 11 -0.64 15.39 0.74
C HIS A 11 -1.91 16.18 1.10
N GLY A 12 -2.22 16.26 2.39
CA GLY A 12 -3.28 17.12 2.92
C GLY A 12 -4.69 16.69 2.50
N LEU A 13 -4.95 15.38 2.50
CA LEU A 13 -6.24 14.83 2.06
C LEU A 13 -7.16 14.45 3.23
N ASN A 14 -8.45 14.60 3.00
CA ASN A 14 -9.50 14.04 3.84
C ASN A 14 -10.37 13.11 2.99
N VAL A 15 -10.38 11.82 3.32
CA VAL A 15 -11.12 10.79 2.57
C VAL A 15 -12.12 10.13 3.50
N GLY A 16 -13.35 9.94 3.04
CA GLY A 16 -14.32 9.22 3.85
C GLY A 16 -15.49 8.63 3.08
N HIS A 17 -16.21 7.74 3.77
CA HIS A 17 -17.36 7.00 3.22
C HIS A 17 -17.02 6.18 1.95
N ASP A 18 -15.81 5.65 1.89
CA ASP A 18 -15.32 4.87 0.75
C ASP A 18 -14.92 3.44 1.16
N SER A 19 -14.89 2.56 0.17
CA SER A 19 -14.31 1.24 0.22
C SER A 19 -12.81 1.24 0.56
N ALA A 20 -12.05 2.25 0.12
CA ALA A 20 -10.61 2.35 0.38
C ALA A 20 -10.16 3.79 0.64
N GLY A 21 -9.17 3.98 1.50
CA GLY A 21 -8.56 5.28 1.78
C GLY A 21 -7.44 5.59 0.79
N ILE A 22 -6.29 4.94 0.98
CA ILE A 22 -5.15 4.99 0.08
C ILE A 22 -5.12 3.68 -0.71
N ARG A 23 -5.16 3.76 -2.05
CA ARG A 23 -5.22 2.57 -2.91
C ARG A 23 -4.26 2.65 -4.07
N ILE A 24 -3.41 1.63 -4.21
CA ILE A 24 -2.58 1.38 -5.38
C ILE A 24 -2.95 0.00 -5.92
N LYS A 25 -3.24 -0.08 -7.22
CA LYS A 25 -3.65 -1.31 -7.88
C LYS A 25 -2.84 -1.53 -9.15
N SER A 26 -2.40 -2.75 -9.35
CA SER A 26 -1.88 -3.27 -10.60
C SER A 26 -2.33 -4.71 -10.78
N ALA A 27 -1.89 -5.32 -11.87
CA ALA A 27 -2.25 -6.69 -12.23
C ALA A 27 -1.04 -7.42 -12.80
N GLN A 28 -0.92 -8.71 -12.48
CA GLN A 28 -0.08 -9.62 -13.26
C GLN A 28 -0.46 -9.50 -14.74
N GLY A 29 0.52 -9.17 -15.57
CA GLY A 29 0.37 -9.00 -17.01
C GLY A 29 0.19 -7.55 -17.49
N ARG A 30 0.21 -6.57 -16.58
CA ARG A 30 0.32 -5.14 -16.95
C ARG A 30 1.75 -4.72 -17.24
N GLY A 31 2.72 -5.31 -16.56
CA GLY A 31 4.12 -4.87 -16.56
C GLY A 31 4.30 -3.45 -15.99
N GLY A 32 5.46 -2.86 -16.27
CA GLY A 32 5.80 -1.52 -15.81
C GLY A 32 6.07 -1.46 -14.30
N TYR A 33 5.91 -0.27 -13.72
CA TYR A 33 6.26 -0.03 -12.33
C TYR A 33 5.31 0.96 -11.65
N VAL A 34 5.23 0.90 -10.33
CA VAL A 34 4.70 1.94 -9.46
C VAL A 34 5.74 2.18 -8.39
N LYS A 35 6.44 3.32 -8.45
CA LYS A 35 7.55 3.60 -7.54
C LYS A 35 7.70 5.05 -7.14
N ASP A 36 8.46 5.30 -6.08
CA ASP A 36 8.76 6.66 -5.63
C ASP A 36 7.45 7.45 -5.38
N ILE A 37 6.55 6.85 -4.61
CA ILE A 37 5.22 7.40 -4.28
C ILE A 37 5.25 7.88 -2.83
N TYR A 38 4.81 9.11 -2.61
CA TYR A 38 4.82 9.77 -1.30
C TYR A 38 3.41 10.21 -0.94
N VAL A 39 2.87 9.67 0.14
CA VAL A 39 1.56 10.02 0.68
C VAL A 39 1.74 10.53 2.10
N SER A 40 1.25 11.72 2.40
CA SER A 40 1.40 12.34 3.72
C SER A 40 0.16 13.11 4.17
N ASP A 41 0.01 13.28 5.48
CA ASP A 41 -1.00 14.13 6.10
C ASP A 41 -2.42 13.81 5.60
N VAL A 42 -2.84 12.56 5.84
CA VAL A 42 -4.14 12.04 5.39
C VAL A 42 -5.03 11.77 6.59
N PHE A 43 -6.27 12.26 6.54
CA PHE A 43 -7.32 11.90 7.48
C PHE A 43 -8.35 10.99 6.81
N LEU A 44 -8.66 9.85 7.45
CA LEU A 44 -9.62 8.86 6.96
C LEU A 44 -10.84 8.77 7.88
N ARG A 45 -12.06 8.79 7.33
CA ARG A 45 -13.30 8.69 8.12
C ARG A 45 -14.30 7.73 7.49
N ASN A 46 -14.77 6.74 8.25
CA ASN A 46 -15.80 5.79 7.77
C ASN A 46 -15.34 5.05 6.50
N VAL A 47 -14.10 4.55 6.51
CA VAL A 47 -13.51 3.86 5.36
C VAL A 47 -13.42 2.36 5.65
N LYS A 48 -13.76 1.51 4.67
CA LYS A 48 -13.69 0.06 4.87
C LYS A 48 -12.24 -0.43 5.01
N THR A 49 -11.34 -0.04 4.12
CA THR A 49 -9.92 -0.38 4.24
C THR A 49 -9.02 0.84 4.11
N ALA A 50 -8.22 1.15 5.13
CA ALA A 50 -7.42 2.37 5.13
C ALA A 50 -6.34 2.37 4.04
N ILE A 51 -5.60 1.27 3.88
CA ILE A 51 -4.50 1.16 2.91
C ILE A 51 -4.64 -0.14 2.10
N VAL A 52 -4.65 -0.05 0.77
CA VAL A 52 -4.83 -1.20 -0.12
C VAL A 52 -3.82 -1.18 -1.26
N PHE A 53 -2.86 -2.10 -1.24
CA PHE A 53 -1.94 -2.38 -2.35
C PHE A 53 -2.19 -3.77 -2.91
N THR A 54 -2.36 -3.88 -4.23
CA THR A 54 -2.63 -5.18 -4.86
C THR A 54 -2.08 -5.25 -6.27
N ASP A 55 -1.41 -6.36 -6.59
CA ASP A 55 -1.04 -6.77 -7.95
C ASP A 55 -1.96 -7.87 -8.51
N LEU A 56 -3.04 -8.17 -7.79
CA LEU A 56 -4.01 -9.22 -8.13
C LEU A 56 -5.27 -8.65 -8.79
N TYR A 57 -5.22 -7.44 -9.34
CA TYR A 57 -6.38 -6.81 -9.95
C TYR A 57 -6.70 -7.48 -11.30
N GLY A 58 -7.73 -8.32 -11.37
CA GLY A 58 -7.97 -9.21 -12.51
C GLY A 58 -8.47 -8.57 -13.83
N GLU A 59 -8.32 -7.26 -14.03
CA GLU A 59 -8.85 -6.57 -15.22
C GLU A 59 -7.74 -6.20 -16.23
N HIS A 60 -7.93 -6.67 -17.47
CA HIS A 60 -7.10 -6.38 -18.63
C HIS A 60 -7.95 -5.78 -19.76
N PRO A 61 -7.39 -4.92 -20.63
CA PRO A 61 -8.15 -4.29 -21.71
C PRO A 61 -8.66 -5.30 -22.75
N ASP A 62 -7.90 -6.38 -22.94
CA ASP A 62 -8.20 -7.48 -23.86
C ASP A 62 -7.50 -8.77 -23.39
N SER A 63 -7.74 -9.86 -24.11
CA SER A 63 -7.14 -11.18 -23.86
C SER A 63 -5.73 -11.35 -24.45
N LEU A 64 -5.19 -10.35 -25.16
CA LEU A 64 -3.87 -10.38 -25.80
C LEU A 64 -2.77 -9.81 -24.89
N TYR A 65 -3.09 -9.48 -23.64
CA TYR A 65 -2.10 -9.05 -22.67
C TYR A 65 -1.05 -10.14 -22.42
N ASN A 66 0.17 -9.74 -22.10
CA ASN A 66 1.24 -10.68 -21.78
C ASN A 66 1.11 -11.11 -20.31
N PRO A 67 0.72 -12.36 -19.97
CA PRO A 67 0.53 -12.80 -18.58
C PRO A 67 1.82 -12.84 -17.76
N ASN A 68 2.98 -12.80 -18.42
CA ASN A 68 4.29 -12.79 -17.78
C ASN A 68 4.81 -11.38 -17.51
N ALA A 69 4.09 -10.33 -17.91
CA ALA A 69 4.48 -8.95 -17.65
C ALA A 69 4.15 -8.57 -16.20
N LEU A 70 5.10 -8.75 -15.29
CA LEU A 70 4.91 -8.48 -13.86
C LEU A 70 5.10 -6.99 -13.54
N PRO A 71 4.19 -6.35 -12.79
CA PRO A 71 4.39 -4.99 -12.31
C PRO A 71 5.42 -4.95 -11.18
N HIS A 72 6.21 -3.87 -11.12
CA HIS A 72 7.16 -3.64 -10.04
C HIS A 72 6.63 -2.56 -9.10
N MET A 73 6.23 -2.91 -7.88
CA MET A 73 5.80 -1.94 -6.87
C MET A 73 6.83 -1.82 -5.75
N HIS A 74 7.48 -0.65 -5.64
CA HIS A 74 8.48 -0.43 -4.62
C HIS A 74 8.68 1.05 -4.26
N LYS A 75 9.32 1.34 -3.13
CA LYS A 75 9.58 2.72 -2.65
C LYS A 75 8.30 3.54 -2.51
N ILE A 76 7.42 3.04 -1.65
CA ILE A 76 6.14 3.67 -1.34
C ILE A 76 6.19 4.16 0.11
N TYR A 77 6.03 5.46 0.29
CA TYR A 77 6.13 6.12 1.58
C TYR A 77 4.76 6.64 1.99
N ILE A 78 4.24 6.16 3.11
CA ILE A 78 2.97 6.60 3.69
C ILE A 78 3.24 7.09 5.10
N GLN A 79 2.98 8.36 5.34
CA GLN A 79 3.24 8.97 6.64
C GLN A 79 2.13 9.87 7.15
N ASN A 80 2.06 10.06 8.46
CA ASN A 80 1.13 10.97 9.11
C ASN A 80 -0.33 10.70 8.71
N VAL A 81 -0.77 9.44 8.88
CA VAL A 81 -2.13 9.04 8.55
C VAL A 81 -2.93 8.86 9.84
N GLN A 82 -4.04 9.57 9.95
CA GLN A 82 -4.99 9.40 11.05
C GLN A 82 -6.32 8.92 10.52
N GLY A 83 -7.05 8.13 11.29
CA GLY A 83 -8.37 7.72 10.83
C GLY A 83 -9.29 7.16 11.90
N ASN A 84 -10.59 7.32 11.66
CA ASN A 84 -11.66 6.91 12.55
C ASN A 84 -12.70 6.06 11.83
N ASN A 85 -13.27 5.09 12.55
CA ASN A 85 -14.27 4.15 12.04
C ASN A 85 -13.76 3.40 10.80
N ILE A 86 -12.63 2.73 10.97
CA ILE A 86 -11.96 1.95 9.91
C ILE A 86 -12.30 0.47 10.11
N THR A 87 -12.72 -0.25 9.06
CA THR A 87 -12.98 -1.70 9.22
C THR A 87 -11.69 -2.52 9.18
N MET A 88 -10.75 -2.20 8.28
CA MET A 88 -9.48 -2.89 8.13
C MET A 88 -8.35 -1.88 7.89
N THR A 89 -7.20 -2.08 8.53
CA THR A 89 -6.08 -1.14 8.48
C THR A 89 -5.31 -1.27 7.16
N GLY A 90 -4.96 -2.49 6.76
CA GLY A 90 -4.17 -2.70 5.55
C GLY A 90 -4.47 -4.00 4.82
N ASN A 91 -4.45 -3.94 3.49
CA ASN A 91 -4.47 -5.09 2.60
C ASN A 91 -3.34 -4.97 1.57
N PHE A 92 -2.33 -5.83 1.68
CA PHE A 92 -1.16 -5.85 0.82
C PHE A 92 -1.07 -7.21 0.16
N GLN A 93 -1.26 -7.25 -1.16
CA GLN A 93 -1.31 -8.48 -1.94
C GLN A 93 -0.37 -8.36 -3.14
N GLY A 94 0.91 -8.67 -2.91
CA GLY A 94 1.90 -8.80 -3.98
C GLY A 94 1.82 -10.16 -4.68
N LEU A 95 2.77 -10.41 -5.59
CA LEU A 95 2.87 -11.66 -6.34
C LEU A 95 3.95 -12.58 -5.73
N SER A 96 3.70 -13.89 -5.79
CA SER A 96 4.70 -14.88 -5.38
C SER A 96 5.93 -14.80 -6.27
N GLY A 97 7.12 -14.75 -5.66
CA GLY A 97 8.39 -14.52 -6.37
C GLY A 97 8.60 -13.09 -6.86
N TYR A 98 7.62 -12.19 -6.69
CA TYR A 98 7.69 -10.78 -7.06
C TYR A 98 7.02 -9.89 -6.00
N PRO A 99 7.57 -9.89 -4.76
CA PRO A 99 6.95 -9.16 -3.67
C PRO A 99 7.06 -7.65 -3.87
N PHE A 100 6.14 -6.92 -3.24
CA PHE A 100 6.37 -5.51 -2.95
C PHE A 100 7.60 -5.38 -2.04
N HIS A 101 8.42 -4.36 -2.25
CA HIS A 101 9.55 -4.05 -1.38
C HIS A 101 9.68 -2.55 -1.14
N ASP A 102 10.44 -2.16 -0.11
CA ASP A 102 10.63 -0.74 0.24
C ASP A 102 9.29 -0.02 0.51
N ILE A 103 8.38 -0.67 1.24
CA ILE A 103 7.14 -0.06 1.74
C ILE A 103 7.41 0.56 3.11
N PHE A 104 7.21 1.87 3.25
CA PHE A 104 7.49 2.60 4.48
C PHE A 104 6.22 3.19 5.06
N LEU A 105 5.86 2.77 6.28
CA LEU A 105 4.70 3.24 7.01
C LEU A 105 5.15 4.00 8.26
N ARG A 106 4.80 5.28 8.41
CA ARG A 106 5.28 6.09 9.54
C ARG A 106 4.20 6.93 10.17
N ASN A 107 4.12 6.94 11.50
CA ASN A 107 3.20 7.78 12.24
C ASN A 107 1.74 7.61 11.74
N ILE A 108 1.24 6.38 11.82
CA ILE A 108 -0.11 6.01 11.38
C ILE A 108 -0.93 5.60 12.60
N THR A 109 -2.07 6.24 12.83
CA THR A 109 -2.99 5.90 13.92
C THR A 109 -4.41 5.73 13.40
N LEU A 110 -4.91 4.51 13.42
CA LEU A 110 -6.20 4.13 12.83
C LEU A 110 -7.10 3.49 13.90
N ASN A 111 -8.23 4.13 14.18
CA ASN A 111 -9.23 3.58 15.08
C ASN A 111 -10.12 2.60 14.30
N VAL A 112 -9.87 1.30 14.54
CA VAL A 112 -10.55 0.20 13.85
C VAL A 112 -11.76 -0.30 14.62
N THR A 113 -12.80 -0.70 13.89
CA THR A 113 -14.03 -1.27 14.46
C THR A 113 -14.10 -2.79 14.37
N SER A 114 -13.28 -3.41 13.52
CA SER A 114 -13.21 -4.87 13.37
C SER A 114 -12.30 -5.50 14.43
N THR A 115 -12.67 -6.71 14.87
CA THR A 115 -11.91 -7.50 15.86
C THR A 115 -11.18 -8.72 15.26
N LYS A 116 -11.32 -8.99 13.96
CA LYS A 116 -10.84 -10.24 13.34
C LYS A 116 -9.50 -10.10 12.61
N ILE A 117 -9.50 -9.36 11.50
CA ILE A 117 -8.32 -9.16 10.65
C ILE A 117 -8.18 -7.66 10.44
N VAL A 118 -7.06 -7.15 10.91
CA VAL A 118 -6.74 -5.71 10.91
C VAL A 118 -5.73 -5.41 9.81
N TRP A 119 -4.75 -6.30 9.64
CA TRP A 119 -3.81 -6.29 8.53
C TRP A 119 -3.85 -7.64 7.81
N ASN A 120 -3.84 -7.59 6.49
CA ASN A 120 -3.67 -8.74 5.62
C ASN A 120 -2.48 -8.46 4.71
N CYS A 121 -1.40 -9.23 4.85
CA CYS A 121 -0.17 -9.05 4.10
C CYS A 121 0.21 -10.35 3.39
N SER A 122 0.62 -10.23 2.14
CA SER A 122 1.14 -11.33 1.34
C SER A 122 2.14 -10.77 0.34
N TYR A 123 3.35 -11.31 0.34
CA TYR A 123 4.43 -10.92 -0.58
C TYR A 123 4.71 -9.40 -0.54
N VAL A 124 4.97 -8.89 0.65
CA VAL A 124 5.35 -7.50 0.89
C VAL A 124 6.49 -7.44 1.89
N THR A 125 7.44 -6.54 1.69
CA THR A 125 8.49 -6.24 2.67
C THR A 125 8.63 -4.73 2.86
N GLY A 126 9.00 -4.34 4.07
CA GLY A 126 9.11 -2.92 4.38
C GLY A 126 9.40 -2.63 5.84
N TYR A 127 9.22 -1.37 6.19
CA TYR A 127 9.47 -0.83 7.52
C TYR A 127 8.28 -0.03 8.02
N SER A 128 8.05 -0.11 9.32
CA SER A 128 7.04 0.66 10.02
C SER A 128 7.59 1.31 11.29
N GLU A 129 7.19 2.55 11.53
CA GLU A 129 7.55 3.33 12.72
C GLU A 129 6.30 4.03 13.26
N SER A 130 5.97 3.80 14.54
CA SER A 130 4.80 4.41 15.18
C SER A 130 3.50 4.18 14.40
N VAL A 131 3.19 2.91 14.11
CA VAL A 131 1.96 2.49 13.42
C VAL A 131 1.06 1.75 14.40
N SER A 132 -0.18 2.21 14.52
CA SER A 132 -1.22 1.62 15.35
C SER A 132 -2.53 1.48 14.56
N PRO A 133 -3.14 0.28 14.50
CA PRO A 133 -2.70 -0.98 15.11
C PRO A 133 -1.42 -1.53 14.46
N SER A 134 -0.66 -2.35 15.20
CA SER A 134 0.62 -2.92 14.74
C SER A 134 0.47 -3.65 13.39
N PRO A 135 1.35 -3.40 12.40
CA PRO A 135 1.31 -4.03 11.10
C PRO A 135 1.81 -5.48 11.14
N CYS A 136 1.74 -6.17 10.00
CA CYS A 136 2.29 -7.50 9.82
C CYS A 136 3.82 -7.53 10.04
N GLU A 137 4.38 -8.68 10.41
CA GLU A 137 5.81 -8.84 10.70
C GLU A 137 6.70 -8.48 9.51
N GLU A 138 6.22 -8.68 8.29
CA GLU A 138 6.94 -8.38 7.06
C GLU A 138 7.17 -6.87 6.84
N LEU A 139 6.40 -6.03 7.56
CA LEU A 139 6.55 -4.58 7.60
C LEU A 139 7.24 -4.09 8.88
N ALA A 140 7.78 -4.99 9.71
CA ALA A 140 8.43 -4.66 10.97
C ALA A 140 9.97 -4.70 10.92
N GLN A 141 10.58 -4.76 9.71
CA GLN A 141 12.04 -4.95 9.60
C GLN A 141 12.84 -3.72 10.04
N ASN A 142 13.73 -3.88 11.02
CA ASN A 142 14.56 -2.80 11.58
C ASN A 142 15.39 -2.03 10.54
N LYS A 143 15.53 -0.71 10.79
CA LYS A 143 16.27 0.36 10.07
C LYS A 143 17.75 0.09 9.70
N SER A 144 18.25 -1.14 9.77
CA SER A 144 19.66 -1.45 9.54
C SER A 144 20.09 -1.36 8.07
N GLN A 145 19.17 -1.20 7.10
CA GLN A 145 19.52 -1.23 5.66
C GLN A 145 18.81 -0.22 4.74
N SER A 146 17.97 0.71 5.23
CA SER A 146 17.43 1.77 4.36
C SER A 146 18.01 3.13 4.75
N SER A 147 18.97 3.62 3.96
CA SER A 147 19.34 5.03 3.94
C SER A 147 18.08 5.88 3.76
N SER A 148 17.84 6.78 4.71
CA SER A 148 16.69 7.69 4.69
C SER A 148 16.72 8.54 3.42
N PRO A 149 15.61 8.71 2.68
CA PRO A 149 15.48 9.82 1.76
C PRO A 149 15.28 11.10 2.59
N LEU A 150 16.05 12.12 2.21
CA LEU A 150 15.92 13.52 2.63
C LEU A 150 14.49 14.05 2.41
#